data_AF-A0A4Q9FG95-F1
#
_entry.id   AF-A0A4Q9FG95-F1
#
_cell.length_a   1.000
_cell.length_b   1.000
_cell.length_c   1.000
_cell.angle_alpha   90.00
_cell.angle_beta   90.00
_cell.angle_gamma   90.00
#
_symmetry.space_group_name_H-M   'P 1'
#
loop_
_entity.id
_entity.type
_entity.pdbx_description
1 polymer ?
#
loop_
_entity_poly.entity_id
_entity_poly.type
_entity_poly.pdbx_seq_one_letter_code
_entity_poly.pdbx_strand_id
1 'polypeptide(L)'
;MTLELIIFVGAILFGALLYWRESHGNKLYRFFNKLMYSKELQMKPTDKTGFLYQQKLIVRLVFIGFLFLIGIVVTRFLIPIDIATISIFASMIVGTLLGTYLAGFIFKSSEVIDEKSESIEDLVHDTIEKGKDIMEDIKTKKPPVIEEAKKEIENEPKPEKKSARDRLKDKGYLK
;
A
#
# COMPACT_ATOMS: atom_id res chain seq x y z
N MET A 1 -11.30 22.24 -13.04
CA MET A 1 -10.60 20.95 -13.26
C MET A 1 -9.09 21.04 -13.07
N THR A 2 -8.34 21.84 -13.85
CA THR A 2 -6.85 21.86 -13.76
C THR A 2 -6.32 22.41 -12.43
N LEU A 3 -6.81 23.56 -11.98
CA LEU A 3 -6.39 24.19 -10.72
C LEU A 3 -6.83 23.40 -9.48
N GLU A 4 -8.02 22.81 -9.51
CA GLU A 4 -8.52 21.92 -8.44
C GLU A 4 -7.64 20.68 -8.28
N LEU A 5 -7.18 20.09 -9.39
CA LEU A 5 -6.29 18.93 -9.35
C LEU A 5 -4.91 19.31 -8.80
N ILE A 6 -4.36 20.46 -9.19
CA ILE A 6 -3.11 20.97 -8.63
C ILE A 6 -3.22 21.18 -7.12
N ILE A 7 -4.32 21.81 -6.66
CA ILE A 7 -4.58 22.00 -5.22
C ILE A 7 -4.72 20.66 -4.50
N PHE A 8 -5.41 19.69 -5.10
CA PHE A 8 -5.58 18.36 -4.53
C PHE A 8 -4.25 17.62 -4.37
N VAL A 9 -3.41 17.61 -5.41
CA VAL A 9 -2.06 17.03 -5.33
C VAL A 9 -1.21 17.78 -4.31
N GLY A 10 -1.29 19.11 -4.28
CA GLY A 10 -0.64 19.94 -3.27
C GLY A 10 -1.09 19.59 -1.85
N ALA A 11 -2.37 19.29 -1.63
CA ALA A 11 -2.90 18.87 -0.34
C ALA A 11 -2.37 17.48 0.08
N ILE A 12 -2.21 16.54 -0.86
CA ILE A 12 -1.57 15.25 -0.59
C ILE A 12 -0.13 15.44 -0.13
N LEU A 13 0.65 16.24 -0.87
CA LEU A 13 2.03 16.54 -0.49
C LEU A 13 2.12 17.27 0.85
N PHE A 14 1.20 18.21 1.09
CA PHE A 14 1.10 18.91 2.37
C PHE A 14 0.80 17.96 3.52
N GLY A 15 -0.13 17.02 3.35
CA GLY A 15 -0.43 15.97 4.33
C GLY A 15 0.79 15.09 4.64
N ALA A 16 1.52 14.68 3.59
CA ALA A 16 2.74 13.91 3.75
C ALA A 16 3.83 14.70 4.51
N LEU A 17 4.01 15.98 4.18
CA LEU A 17 4.96 16.89 4.83
C LEU A 17 4.59 17.11 6.30
N LEU A 18 3.31 17.32 6.61
CA LEU A 18 2.85 17.45 8.00
C LEU A 18 3.14 16.19 8.81
N TYR A 19 2.87 15.01 8.23
CA TYR A 19 3.16 13.73 8.87
C TYR A 19 4.66 13.54 9.12
N TRP A 20 5.51 13.84 8.13
CA TRP A 20 6.97 13.77 8.26
C TRP A 20 7.53 14.74 9.31
N ARG A 21 7.07 16.01 9.30
CA ARG A 21 7.49 17.01 10.29
C ARG A 21 7.16 16.54 11.70
N GLU A 22 5.99 15.92 11.89
CA GLU A 22 5.56 15.45 13.20
C GLU A 22 6.26 14.16 13.63
N SER A 23 6.63 13.28 12.70
CA SER A 23 7.42 12.08 13.01
C SER A 23 8.82 12.41 13.53
N HIS A 24 9.40 13.53 13.07
CA HIS A 24 10.70 14.02 13.52
C HIS A 24 10.62 14.84 14.82
N GLY A 25 9.42 15.27 15.24
CA GLY A 25 9.25 15.99 16.50
C GLY A 25 7.78 16.30 16.85
N ASN A 26 7.38 15.90 18.06
CA ASN A 26 6.02 16.11 18.58
C ASN A 26 5.92 17.23 19.63
N LYS A 27 6.79 18.25 19.57
CA LYS A 27 6.84 19.34 20.56
C LYS A 27 5.50 20.06 20.72
N LEU A 28 4.81 20.35 19.62
CA LEU A 28 3.52 21.03 19.64
C LEU A 28 2.46 20.17 20.33
N TYR A 29 2.40 18.87 19.99
CA TYR A 29 1.48 17.94 20.64
C TYR A 29 1.76 17.82 22.14
N ARG A 30 3.04 17.69 22.54
CA ARG A 30 3.45 17.66 23.95
C ARG A 30 3.06 18.91 24.72
N PHE A 31 3.14 20.09 24.09
CA PHE A 31 2.72 21.34 24.71
C PHE A 31 1.22 21.30 25.06
N PHE A 32 0.36 20.94 24.10
CA PHE A 32 -1.07 20.79 24.35
C PHE A 32 -1.37 19.66 25.33
N ASN A 33 -0.66 18.54 25.25
CA ASN A 33 -0.82 17.44 26.21
C ASN A 33 -0.51 17.89 27.64
N LYS A 34 0.55 18.67 27.85
CA LYS A 34 0.92 19.22 29.16
C LYS A 34 -0.10 20.24 29.67
N LEU A 35 -0.71 21.01 28.76
CA LEU A 35 -1.74 22.00 29.09
C LEU A 35 -3.06 21.34 29.52
N MET A 36 -3.44 20.25 28.85
CA MET A 36 -4.77 19.63 29.02
C MET A 36 -4.79 18.50 30.08
N TYR A 37 -3.67 17.83 30.34
CA TYR A 37 -3.61 16.67 31.24
C TYR A 37 -2.79 16.91 32.52
N SER A 38 -3.21 16.27 33.60
CA SER A 38 -2.46 16.19 34.86
C SER A 38 -1.14 15.43 34.68
N LYS A 39 -0.17 15.62 35.58
CA LYS A 39 1.18 15.01 35.48
C LYS A 39 1.15 13.49 35.33
N GLU A 40 0.15 12.83 35.88
CA GLU A 40 -0.03 11.37 35.83
C GLU A 40 -0.57 10.88 34.48
N LEU A 41 -1.37 11.70 33.80
CA LEU A 41 -1.95 11.42 32.48
C LEU A 41 -1.14 12.02 31.33
N GLN A 42 0.01 12.62 31.63
CA GLN A 42 0.87 13.19 30.61
C GLN A 42 1.58 12.10 29.80
N MET A 43 1.74 12.38 28.52
CA MET A 43 2.42 11.53 27.57
C MET A 43 3.88 11.28 28.00
N LYS A 44 4.32 10.01 27.92
CA LYS A 44 5.68 9.62 28.32
C LYS A 44 6.76 10.34 27.48
N PRO A 45 7.98 10.54 28.01
CA PRO A 45 9.07 11.17 27.26
C PRO A 45 9.52 10.40 26.01
N THR A 46 9.32 9.08 26.01
CA THR A 46 9.72 8.19 24.91
C THR A 46 8.69 8.07 23.79
N ASP A 47 7.44 8.48 24.04
CA ASP A 47 6.35 8.34 23.08
C ASP A 47 6.44 9.45 22.01
N LYS A 48 6.29 9.07 20.74
CA LYS A 48 6.37 9.99 19.59
C LYS A 48 5.01 10.35 19.00
N THR A 49 3.91 9.83 19.56
CA THR A 49 2.55 10.14 19.12
C THR A 49 2.32 11.65 18.97
N GLY A 50 1.70 12.03 17.86
CA GLY A 50 1.37 13.41 17.54
C GLY A 50 -0.14 13.62 17.36
N PHE A 51 -0.53 14.63 16.59
CA PHE A 51 -1.90 14.82 16.10
C PHE A 51 -2.20 13.93 14.89
N LEU A 52 -1.20 13.68 14.04
CA LEU A 52 -1.26 12.89 12.81
C LEU A 52 -0.37 11.65 12.92
N TYR A 53 0.85 11.81 13.44
CA TYR A 53 1.80 10.70 13.58
C TYR A 53 1.33 9.67 14.63
N GLN A 54 1.31 8.39 14.25
CA GLN A 54 0.81 7.25 15.06
C GLN A 54 -0.63 7.36 15.60
N GLN A 55 -1.42 8.33 15.16
CA GLN A 55 -2.81 8.51 15.61
C GLN A 55 -3.83 7.68 14.84
N LYS A 56 -4.99 7.46 15.45
CA LYS A 56 -6.17 6.84 14.81
C LYS A 56 -6.83 7.81 13.81
N LEU A 57 -7.48 7.27 12.77
CA LEU A 57 -8.14 8.05 11.71
C LEU A 57 -9.00 9.19 12.26
N ILE A 58 -9.84 8.90 13.26
CA ILE A 58 -10.80 9.85 13.81
C ILE A 58 -10.07 11.08 14.36
N VAL A 59 -8.99 10.89 15.12
CA VAL A 59 -8.21 12.00 15.70
C VAL A 59 -7.54 12.81 14.58
N ARG A 60 -7.00 12.14 13.56
CA ARG A 60 -6.41 12.82 12.39
C ARG A 60 -7.44 13.67 11.65
N LEU A 61 -8.63 13.11 11.42
CA LEU A 61 -9.73 13.80 10.75
C LEU A 61 -10.16 15.04 11.54
N VAL A 62 -10.33 14.92 12.85
CA VAL A 62 -10.69 16.05 13.71
C VAL A 62 -9.62 17.13 13.66
N PHE A 63 -8.35 16.77 13.77
CA PHE A 63 -7.26 17.73 13.71
C PHE A 63 -7.14 18.42 12.34
N ILE A 64 -7.18 17.66 11.25
CA ILE A 64 -7.11 18.21 9.89
C ILE A 64 -8.33 19.09 9.63
N GLY A 65 -9.53 18.62 9.98
CA GLY A 65 -10.76 19.40 9.87
C GLY A 65 -10.68 20.72 10.63
N PHE A 66 -10.20 20.69 11.88
CA PHE A 66 -10.01 21.89 12.68
C PHE A 66 -8.96 22.85 12.08
N LEU A 67 -7.84 22.33 11.58
CA LEU A 67 -6.80 23.11 10.91
C LEU A 67 -7.35 23.83 9.67
N PHE A 68 -8.15 23.14 8.85
CA PHE A 68 -8.79 23.73 7.68
C PHE A 68 -9.91 24.70 8.05
N LEU A 69 -10.66 24.47 9.14
CA LEU A 69 -11.63 25.44 9.64
C LEU A 69 -10.96 26.76 10.03
N ILE A 70 -9.83 26.70 10.73
CA ILE A 70 -9.03 27.91 11.03
C ILE A 70 -8.55 28.55 9.72
N GLY A 71 -8.06 27.75 8.77
CA GLY A 71 -7.67 28.22 7.45
C GLY A 71 -8.80 28.98 6.73
N ILE A 72 -10.03 28.45 6.76
CA ILE A 72 -11.22 29.08 6.17
C ILE A 72 -11.54 30.41 6.85
N VAL A 73 -11.50 30.45 8.19
CA VAL A 73 -11.75 31.69 8.93
C VAL A 73 -10.72 32.75 8.55
N VAL A 74 -9.44 32.40 8.49
CA VAL A 74 -8.36 33.30 8.09
C VAL A 74 -8.52 33.76 6.64
N THR A 75 -8.74 32.86 5.69
CA THR A 75 -8.87 33.22 4.27
C THR A 75 -10.12 34.06 4.02
N ARG A 76 -11.19 33.89 4.80
CA ARG A 76 -12.41 34.72 4.71
C ARG A 76 -12.16 36.20 5.01
N PHE A 77 -11.14 36.52 5.82
CA PHE A 77 -10.74 37.91 6.04
C PHE A 77 -10.00 38.50 4.83
N LEU A 78 -9.31 37.67 4.03
CA LEU A 78 -8.55 38.14 2.87
C LEU A 78 -9.37 38.12 1.57
N ILE A 79 -10.28 37.15 1.41
CA ILE A 79 -11.01 36.90 0.17
C ILE A 79 -12.48 36.58 0.50
N PRO A 80 -13.46 37.21 -0.16
CA PRO A 80 -14.87 36.82 -0.04
C PRO A 80 -15.08 35.42 -0.65
N ILE A 81 -15.49 34.45 0.17
CA ILE A 81 -15.60 33.02 -0.19
C ILE A 81 -16.95 32.73 -0.86
N ASP A 82 -16.94 31.93 -1.94
CA ASP A 82 -18.12 31.44 -2.68
C ASP A 82 -18.32 29.92 -2.45
N ILE A 83 -19.48 29.37 -2.81
CA ILE A 83 -19.84 27.94 -2.64
C ILE A 83 -18.85 27.03 -3.38
N ALA A 84 -18.31 27.47 -4.53
CA ALA A 84 -17.29 26.75 -5.27
C ALA A 84 -16.01 26.51 -4.44
N THR A 85 -15.69 27.41 -3.50
CA THR A 85 -14.50 27.28 -2.66
C THR A 85 -14.66 26.19 -1.60
N ILE A 86 -15.89 25.89 -1.15
CA ILE A 86 -16.18 24.83 -0.17
C ILE A 86 -15.77 23.45 -0.71
N SER A 87 -16.07 23.19 -1.98
CA SER A 87 -15.67 21.95 -2.66
C SER A 87 -14.15 21.78 -2.68
N ILE A 88 -13.42 22.88 -2.95
CA ILE A 88 -11.95 22.90 -2.92
C ILE A 88 -11.45 22.53 -1.53
N PHE A 89 -12.02 23.11 -0.46
CA PHE A 89 -11.64 22.77 0.91
C PHE A 89 -11.92 21.31 1.28
N ALA A 90 -13.07 20.76 0.87
CA ALA A 90 -13.38 19.35 1.08
C ALA A 90 -12.34 18.44 0.39
N SER A 91 -11.99 18.77 -0.86
CA SER A 91 -10.94 18.08 -1.61
C SER A 91 -9.58 18.18 -0.91
N MET A 92 -9.23 19.36 -0.37
CA MET A 92 -7.99 19.55 0.38
C MET A 92 -7.94 18.72 1.67
N ILE A 93 -9.05 18.61 2.42
CA ILE A 93 -9.12 17.77 3.62
C ILE A 93 -8.88 16.30 3.25
N VAL A 94 -9.58 15.81 2.21
CA VAL A 94 -9.44 14.43 1.73
C VAL A 94 -8.02 14.17 1.21
N GLY A 95 -7.47 15.09 0.41
CA GLY A 95 -6.09 15.01 -0.09
C GLY A 95 -5.08 14.99 1.04
N THR A 96 -5.23 15.86 2.03
CA THR A 96 -4.34 15.90 3.21
C THR A 96 -4.40 14.58 3.99
N LEU A 97 -5.59 14.04 4.22
CA LEU A 97 -5.76 12.74 4.87
C LEU A 97 -5.05 11.63 4.09
N LEU A 98 -5.28 11.54 2.78
CA LEU A 98 -4.60 10.59 1.91
C LEU A 98 -3.08 10.75 2.00
N GLY A 99 -2.57 11.97 1.98
CA GLY A 99 -1.16 12.30 2.17
C GLY A 99 -0.59 11.76 3.48
N THR A 100 -1.30 11.91 4.60
CA THR A 100 -0.85 11.35 5.89
C THR A 100 -0.81 9.83 5.92
N TYR A 101 -1.68 9.14 5.17
CA TYR A 101 -1.68 7.69 5.07
C TYR A 101 -0.57 7.18 4.17
N LEU A 102 -0.36 7.81 3.01
CA LEU A 102 0.74 7.50 2.11
C LEU A 102 2.08 7.68 2.82
N ALA A 103 2.26 8.78 3.55
CA ALA A 103 3.46 8.98 4.36
C ALA A 103 3.62 7.90 5.42
N GLY A 104 2.57 7.61 6.20
CA GLY A 104 2.62 6.55 7.21
C GLY A 104 2.95 5.17 6.63
N PHE A 105 2.45 4.85 5.44
CA PHE A 105 2.81 3.62 4.73
C PHE A 105 4.29 3.63 4.33
N ILE A 106 4.79 4.70 3.72
CA ILE A 106 6.20 4.82 3.32
C ILE A 106 7.14 4.68 4.53
N PHE A 107 6.85 5.36 5.64
CA PHE A 107 7.67 5.28 6.86
C PHE A 107 7.62 3.89 7.51
N LYS A 108 6.47 3.22 7.49
CA LYS A 108 6.34 1.87 8.02
C LYS A 108 7.02 0.85 7.12
N SER A 109 6.95 1.04 5.81
CA SER A 109 7.65 0.20 4.84
C SER A 109 9.15 0.37 4.97
N SER A 110 9.69 1.58 5.15
CA SER A 110 11.13 1.76 5.38
C SER A 110 11.59 1.07 6.65
N GLU A 111 10.85 1.18 7.75
CA GLU A 111 11.18 0.52 9.01
C GLU A 111 11.16 -1.02 8.89
N VAL A 112 10.17 -1.57 8.18
CA VAL A 112 10.09 -3.02 7.91
C VAL A 112 11.17 -3.49 6.94
N ILE A 113 11.53 -2.68 5.93
CA ILE A 113 12.60 -2.99 4.99
C ILE A 113 13.95 -2.97 5.71
N ASP A 114 14.20 -2.01 6.60
CA ASP A 114 15.44 -1.94 7.37
C ASP A 114 15.56 -3.14 8.32
N GLU A 115 14.48 -3.49 9.05
CA GLU A 115 14.48 -4.60 10.01
C GLU A 115 14.51 -5.99 9.33
N LYS A 116 13.92 -6.14 8.16
CA LYS A 116 13.93 -7.39 7.38
C LYS A 116 14.95 -7.40 6.26
N SER A 117 15.86 -6.43 6.17
CA SER A 117 16.87 -6.36 5.12
C SER A 117 17.71 -7.64 5.07
N GLU A 118 18.19 -8.14 6.21
CA GLU A 118 18.91 -9.43 6.31
C GLU A 118 18.05 -10.62 5.85
N SER A 119 16.77 -10.67 6.25
CA SER A 119 15.82 -11.73 5.83
C SER A 119 15.43 -11.65 4.35
N ILE A 120 15.38 -10.46 3.78
CA ILE A 120 15.04 -10.22 2.38
C ILE A 120 16.26 -10.52 1.51
N GLU A 121 17.47 -10.18 1.98
CA GLU A 121 18.73 -10.57 1.35
C GLU A 121 18.85 -12.10 1.29
N ASP A 122 18.58 -12.80 2.40
CA ASP A 122 18.55 -14.26 2.43
C ASP A 122 17.47 -14.85 1.50
N LEU A 123 16.25 -14.29 1.49
CA LEU A 123 15.18 -14.76 0.59
C LEU A 123 15.49 -14.48 -0.89
N VAL A 124 16.17 -13.38 -1.20
CA VAL A 124 16.60 -13.03 -2.55
C VAL A 124 17.75 -13.94 -2.97
N HIS A 125 18.71 -14.21 -2.08
CA HIS A 125 19.76 -15.19 -2.30
C HIS A 125 19.19 -16.59 -2.52
N ASP A 126 18.27 -17.07 -1.68
CA ASP A 126 17.58 -18.34 -1.83
C ASP A 126 16.79 -18.43 -3.14
N THR A 127 16.18 -17.32 -3.58
CA THR A 127 15.42 -17.27 -4.83
C THR A 127 16.35 -17.23 -6.05
N ILE A 128 17.50 -16.57 -5.94
CA ILE A 128 18.55 -16.57 -6.98
C ILE A 128 19.19 -17.95 -7.07
N GLU A 129 19.46 -18.63 -5.95
CA GLU A 129 19.98 -19.99 -5.92
C GLU A 129 18.98 -20.98 -6.50
N LYS A 130 17.71 -20.95 -6.06
CA LYS A 130 16.64 -21.75 -6.69
C LYS A 130 16.47 -21.43 -8.17
N GLY A 131 16.61 -20.17 -8.56
CA GLY A 131 16.56 -19.75 -9.96
C GLY A 131 17.74 -20.27 -10.79
N LYS A 132 18.94 -20.35 -10.20
CA LYS A 132 20.11 -21.00 -10.80
C LYS A 132 19.90 -22.50 -10.91
N ASP A 133 19.39 -23.17 -9.88
CA ASP A 133 19.08 -24.59 -9.91
C ASP A 133 18.02 -24.92 -10.98
N ILE A 134 16.99 -24.08 -11.10
CA ILE A 134 15.97 -24.22 -12.17
C ILE A 134 16.59 -23.98 -13.56
N MET A 135 17.49 -23.01 -13.70
CA MET A 135 18.19 -22.74 -14.96
C MET A 135 19.16 -23.87 -15.32
N GLU A 136 19.87 -24.44 -14.35
CA GLU A 136 20.74 -25.60 -14.52
C GLU A 136 19.95 -26.86 -14.83
N ASP A 137 18.80 -27.09 -14.18
CA ASP A 137 17.90 -28.20 -14.50
C ASP A 137 17.38 -28.09 -15.94
N ILE A 138 17.04 -26.89 -16.40
CA ILE A 138 16.61 -26.64 -17.80
C ILE A 138 17.77 -26.84 -18.78
N LYS A 139 19.01 -26.50 -18.39
CA LYS A 139 20.20 -26.61 -19.25
C LYS A 139 20.78 -28.02 -19.28
N THR A 140 20.60 -28.81 -18.22
CA THR A 140 21.19 -30.15 -18.04
C THR A 140 20.22 -31.27 -18.43
N LYS A 141 18.90 -31.08 -18.31
CA LYS A 141 17.93 -31.98 -18.97
C LYS A 141 17.82 -31.67 -20.46
N LYS A 142 18.46 -32.51 -21.28
CA LYS A 142 17.92 -32.77 -22.63
C LYS A 142 16.42 -33.10 -22.49
N PRO A 143 15.54 -32.59 -23.36
CA PRO A 143 14.11 -32.74 -23.20
C PRO A 143 13.74 -34.23 -23.09
N PRO A 144 13.06 -34.67 -22.00
CA PRO A 144 12.61 -36.07 -21.86
C PRO A 144 11.68 -36.51 -23.01
N VAL A 145 11.11 -35.53 -23.72
CA VAL A 145 10.26 -35.70 -24.90
C VAL A 145 10.93 -36.51 -26.02
N ILE A 146 12.26 -36.50 -26.16
CA ILE A 146 12.93 -37.19 -27.29
C ILE A 146 13.25 -38.67 -26.96
N GLU A 147 13.51 -39.01 -25.69
CA GLU A 147 13.78 -40.40 -25.29
C GLU A 147 12.49 -41.19 -25.05
N GLU A 148 11.44 -40.56 -24.53
CA GLU A 148 10.10 -41.16 -24.43
C GLU A 148 9.46 -41.32 -25.82
N ALA A 149 9.62 -40.34 -26.72
CA ALA A 149 9.12 -40.47 -28.10
C ALA A 149 9.82 -41.58 -28.87
N LYS A 150 11.14 -41.81 -28.69
CA LYS A 150 11.83 -42.92 -29.37
C LYS A 150 11.43 -44.29 -28.85
N LYS A 151 11.11 -44.43 -27.55
CA LYS A 151 10.62 -45.69 -26.97
C LYS A 151 9.14 -45.97 -27.28
N GLU A 152 8.33 -44.93 -27.53
CA GLU A 152 6.94 -45.10 -27.95
C GLU A 152 6.77 -45.44 -29.44
N ILE A 153 7.75 -45.13 -30.31
CA ILE A 153 7.66 -45.43 -31.75
C ILE A 153 7.94 -46.92 -32.06
N GLU A 154 8.53 -47.68 -31.13
CA GLU A 154 8.91 -49.09 -31.35
C GLU A 154 7.86 -50.12 -30.86
N ASN A 155 6.75 -49.68 -30.25
CA ASN A 155 5.66 -50.58 -29.82
C ASN A 155 4.30 -50.14 -30.42
N GLU A 156 3.95 -50.80 -31.53
CA GLU A 156 2.62 -51.11 -32.10
C GLU A 156 1.37 -50.22 -31.78
N PRO A 157 0.49 -50.02 -32.78
CA PRO A 157 -0.55 -48.99 -32.76
C PRO A 157 -1.62 -49.29 -31.70
N LYS A 158 -1.77 -48.39 -30.71
CA LYS A 158 -2.91 -48.44 -29.79
C LYS A 158 -4.19 -48.04 -30.54
N PRO A 159 -5.28 -48.83 -30.41
CA PRO A 159 -6.53 -48.58 -31.12
C PRO A 159 -7.16 -47.24 -30.70
N GLU A 160 -7.78 -46.54 -31.65
CA GLU A 160 -8.50 -45.28 -31.45
C GLU A 160 -9.45 -45.37 -30.25
N LYS A 161 -9.11 -44.69 -29.15
CA LYS A 161 -10.00 -44.57 -28.00
C LYS A 161 -11.08 -43.55 -28.33
N LYS A 162 -12.35 -44.01 -28.39
CA LYS A 162 -13.53 -43.16 -28.59
C LYS A 162 -13.50 -41.92 -27.69
N SER A 163 -13.85 -40.77 -28.27
CA SER A 163 -13.84 -39.49 -27.58
C SER A 163 -14.79 -39.49 -26.38
N ALA A 164 -14.48 -38.68 -25.36
CA ALA A 164 -15.32 -38.53 -24.16
C ALA A 164 -16.78 -38.19 -24.51
N ARG A 165 -17.00 -37.51 -25.63
CA ARG A 165 -18.32 -37.17 -26.15
C ARG A 165 -19.10 -38.41 -26.63
N ASP A 166 -18.46 -39.32 -27.34
CA ASP A 166 -19.09 -40.56 -27.82
C ASP A 166 -19.44 -41.49 -26.65
N ARG A 167 -18.61 -41.48 -25.60
CA ARG A 167 -18.88 -42.21 -24.35
C ARG A 167 -20.09 -41.67 -23.59
N LEU A 168 -20.36 -40.36 -23.68
CA LEU A 168 -21.52 -39.73 -23.05
C LEU A 168 -22.80 -39.96 -23.86
N LYS A 169 -22.67 -40.06 -25.19
CA LYS A 169 -23.78 -40.41 -26.09
C LYS A 169 -24.21 -41.87 -25.95
N ASP A 170 -23.27 -42.81 -25.89
CA ASP A 170 -23.55 -44.24 -25.66
C ASP A 170 -24.27 -44.49 -24.32
N LYS A 171 -24.07 -43.61 -23.33
CA LYS A 171 -24.72 -43.70 -22.02
C LYS A 171 -26.08 -42.99 -21.94
N GLY A 172 -26.56 -42.41 -23.04
CA GLY A 172 -27.89 -41.79 -23.12
C GLY A 172 -28.02 -40.42 -22.41
N TYR A 173 -26.90 -39.83 -21.97
CA TYR A 173 -26.89 -38.51 -21.32
C TYR A 173 -26.88 -37.34 -22.33
N LEU A 174 -26.65 -37.64 -23.61
CA LEU A 174 -26.73 -36.71 -24.73
C LEU A 174 -27.58 -37.36 -25.83
N LYS A 175 -28.63 -36.68 -26.32
CA LYS A 175 -29.34 -37.09 -27.54
C LYS A 175 -28.54 -36.66 -28.78
#